data_AF-A0A6L7IUG1-F1
#
_entry.id   AF-A0A6L7IUG1-F1
#
_cell.length_a   1.000
_cell.length_b   1.000
_cell.length_c   1.000
_cell.angle_alpha   90.00
_cell.angle_beta   90.00
_cell.angle_gamma   90.00
#
_symmetry.space_group_name_H-M   'P 1'
#
loop_
_entity.id
_entity.type
_entity.pdbx_description
1 polymer ?
#
loop_
_entity_poly.entity_id
_entity_poly.type
_entity_poly.pdbx_seq_one_letter_code
_entity_poly.pdbx_strand_id
1 'polypeptide(L)'
;MLEQDYLMRILLQFAEAIRRSWSRAVEDRDPRDAANMLERAVGDATDIDGATLLSLSPESIASVMQVSGVDPRVSEYIARSLLLASGYLSEAGEHELSALRAEQARALADAYDLDLPDTPEELALLLDEADAELAQEADSTMDVLGYGTEPIIPSAVIETPLDADR
;
A
#
# COMPACT_ATOMS: atom_id res chain seq x y z
N MET A 1 -12.93 -20.78 8.67
CA MET A 1 -12.04 -20.96 7.49
C MET A 1 -12.44 -20.00 6.38
N LEU A 2 -13.63 -20.11 5.77
CA LEU A 2 -14.02 -19.24 4.63
C LEU A 2 -13.97 -17.71 4.92
N GLU A 3 -14.42 -17.26 6.09
CA GLU A 3 -14.40 -15.83 6.46
C GLU A 3 -12.98 -15.28 6.66
N GLN A 4 -12.08 -16.08 7.24
CA GLN A 4 -10.67 -15.68 7.44
C GLN A 4 -9.93 -15.59 6.10
N ASP A 5 -10.21 -16.51 5.18
CA ASP A 5 -9.61 -16.51 3.84
C ASP A 5 -10.09 -15.31 3.00
N TYR A 6 -11.38 -14.94 3.14
CA TYR A 6 -11.95 -13.76 2.50
C TYR A 6 -11.35 -12.45 3.04
N LEU A 7 -11.28 -12.31 4.37
CA LEU A 7 -10.70 -11.15 5.02
C LEU A 7 -9.21 -10.98 4.65
N MET A 8 -8.43 -12.07 4.73
CA MET A 8 -7.02 -12.04 4.35
C MET A 8 -6.83 -11.59 2.90
N ARG A 9 -7.69 -12.06 1.99
CA ARG A 9 -7.67 -11.65 0.58
C ARG A 9 -7.92 -10.14 0.44
N ILE A 10 -8.89 -9.57 1.15
CA ILE A 10 -9.16 -8.12 1.11
C ILE A 10 -7.97 -7.32 1.64
N LEU A 11 -7.40 -7.74 2.78
CA LEU A 11 -6.26 -7.05 3.38
C LEU A 11 -5.04 -7.06 2.44
N LEU A 12 -4.75 -8.19 1.80
CA LEU A 12 -3.68 -8.29 0.81
C LEU A 12 -3.94 -7.43 -0.44
N GLN A 13 -5.20 -7.35 -0.89
CA GLN A 13 -5.58 -6.48 -2.00
C GLN A 13 -5.37 -5.00 -1.66
N PHE A 14 -5.68 -4.58 -0.44
CA PHE A 14 -5.41 -3.21 0.01
C PHE A 14 -3.92 -2.91 0.12
N ALA A 15 -3.15 -3.78 0.77
CA ALA A 15 -1.70 -3.62 0.86
C ALA A 15 -1.08 -3.50 -0.55
N GLU A 16 -1.56 -4.31 -1.50
CA GLU A 16 -1.12 -4.23 -2.88
C GLU A 16 -1.57 -2.95 -3.59
N ALA A 17 -2.80 -2.47 -3.37
CA ALA A 17 -3.29 -1.22 -3.94
C ALA A 17 -2.48 -0.02 -3.45
N ILE A 18 -2.18 0.03 -2.14
CA ILE A 18 -1.32 1.05 -1.52
C ILE A 18 0.06 1.06 -2.18
N ARG A 19 0.75 -0.09 -2.24
CA ARG A 19 2.07 -0.20 -2.87
C ARG A 19 2.06 0.24 -4.34
N ARG A 20 1.06 -0.18 -5.13
CA ARG A 20 0.97 0.22 -6.54
C ARG A 20 0.67 1.71 -6.71
N SER A 21 -0.17 2.29 -5.83
CA SER A 21 -0.47 3.72 -5.86
C SER A 21 0.78 4.58 -5.63
N TRP A 22 1.68 4.13 -4.75
CA TRP A 22 2.96 4.82 -4.50
C TRP A 22 3.84 4.84 -5.75
N SER A 23 4.04 3.68 -6.39
CA SER A 23 4.79 3.58 -7.65
C SER A 23 4.17 4.49 -8.73
N ARG A 24 2.84 4.55 -8.79
CA ARG A 24 2.11 5.44 -9.71
C ARG A 24 2.34 6.93 -9.42
N ALA A 25 2.32 7.33 -8.15
CA ALA A 25 2.54 8.72 -7.76
C ALA A 25 4.00 9.15 -7.96
N VAL A 26 4.95 8.30 -7.56
CA VAL A 26 6.38 8.65 -7.50
C VAL A 26 7.11 8.38 -8.82
N GLU A 27 6.98 7.17 -9.36
CA GLU A 27 7.73 6.74 -10.55
C GLU A 27 7.09 7.30 -11.83
N ASP A 28 5.78 7.12 -11.97
CA ASP A 28 5.01 7.57 -13.14
C ASP A 28 4.63 9.06 -13.08
N ARG A 29 4.80 9.71 -11.92
CA ARG A 29 4.43 11.12 -11.67
C ARG A 29 2.95 11.40 -11.97
N ASP A 30 2.09 10.44 -11.66
CA ASP A 30 0.64 10.52 -11.87
C ASP A 30 -0.11 10.37 -10.53
N PRO A 31 -0.05 11.38 -9.64
CA PRO A 31 -0.69 11.32 -8.33
C PRO A 31 -2.22 11.24 -8.45
N ARG A 32 -2.81 11.80 -9.51
CA ARG A 32 -4.27 11.68 -9.72
C ARG A 32 -4.69 10.24 -9.95
N ASP A 33 -3.97 9.50 -10.80
CA ASP A 33 -4.30 8.09 -11.01
C ASP A 33 -3.99 7.24 -9.76
N ALA A 34 -2.94 7.57 -9.00
CA ALA A 34 -2.68 6.95 -7.71
C ALA A 34 -3.85 7.09 -6.72
N ALA A 35 -4.43 8.29 -6.61
CA ALA A 35 -5.64 8.52 -5.80
C ALA A 35 -6.82 7.69 -6.31
N ASN A 36 -7.07 7.67 -7.63
CA ASN A 36 -8.15 6.87 -8.23
C ASN A 36 -7.97 5.36 -8.00
N MET A 37 -6.74 4.87 -7.88
CA MET A 37 -6.47 3.46 -7.53
C MET A 37 -6.90 3.15 -6.09
N LEU A 38 -6.58 4.04 -5.15
CA LEU A 38 -6.99 3.90 -3.75
C LEU A 38 -8.51 3.99 -3.58
N GLU A 39 -9.16 4.96 -4.23
CA GLU A 39 -10.61 5.12 -4.19
C GLU A 39 -11.36 3.89 -4.74
N ARG A 40 -10.83 3.27 -5.79
CA ARG A 40 -11.38 2.01 -6.32
C ARG A 40 -11.24 0.86 -5.31
N ALA A 41 -10.08 0.74 -4.67
CA ALA A 41 -9.86 -0.29 -3.65
C ALA A 41 -10.84 -0.15 -2.46
N VAL A 42 -11.20 1.08 -2.09
CA VAL A 42 -12.23 1.35 -1.06
C VAL A 42 -13.61 0.83 -1.47
N GLY A 43 -14.02 1.05 -2.72
CA GLY A 43 -15.28 0.51 -3.25
C GLY A 43 -15.27 -1.03 -3.26
N ASP A 44 -14.22 -1.63 -3.81
CA ASP A 44 -14.09 -3.09 -3.93
C ASP A 44 -14.15 -3.80 -2.56
N ALA A 45 -13.64 -3.17 -1.50
CA ALA A 45 -13.58 -3.77 -0.17
C ALA A 45 -14.87 -3.67 0.64
N THR A 46 -15.72 -2.69 0.33
CA THR A 46 -16.96 -2.43 1.08
C THR A 46 -18.17 -3.15 0.49
N ASP A 47 -18.03 -3.75 -0.70
CA ASP A 47 -19.14 -4.25 -1.54
C ASP A 47 -20.20 -3.16 -1.81
N ILE A 48 -19.80 -1.90 -1.68
CA ILE A 48 -20.59 -0.70 -1.95
C ILE A 48 -19.97 -0.03 -3.17
N ASP A 49 -20.81 0.56 -4.03
CA ASP A 49 -20.32 1.39 -5.12
C ASP A 49 -19.42 2.52 -4.57
N GLY A 50 -18.12 2.47 -4.91
CA GLY A 50 -17.11 3.36 -4.34
C GLY A 50 -17.40 4.83 -4.62
N ALA A 51 -17.89 5.16 -5.82
CA ALA A 51 -18.26 6.54 -6.15
C ALA A 51 -19.40 7.05 -5.26
N THR A 52 -20.41 6.21 -5.02
CA THR A 52 -21.52 6.52 -4.12
C THR A 52 -21.03 6.68 -2.68
N LEU A 53 -20.25 5.72 -2.17
CA LEU A 53 -19.72 5.75 -0.81
C LEU A 53 -18.87 7.01 -0.56
N LEU A 54 -17.98 7.32 -1.51
CA LEU A 54 -17.05 8.44 -1.42
C LEU A 54 -17.69 9.81 -1.67
N SER A 55 -18.92 9.84 -2.19
CA SER A 55 -19.72 11.07 -2.32
C SER A 55 -20.38 11.50 -1.00
N LEU A 56 -20.38 10.64 0.02
CA LEU A 56 -20.99 10.91 1.31
C LEU A 56 -20.18 11.90 2.15
N SER A 57 -20.84 12.55 3.13
CA SER A 57 -20.13 13.32 4.15
C SER A 57 -19.21 12.42 5.00
N PRO A 58 -18.19 12.98 5.66
CA PRO A 58 -17.31 12.25 6.58
C PRO A 58 -18.06 11.39 7.62
N GLU A 59 -19.09 11.93 8.24
CA GLU A 59 -19.88 11.22 9.25
C GLU A 59 -20.76 10.15 8.61
N SER A 60 -21.26 10.42 7.39
CA SER A 60 -22.14 9.53 6.66
C SER A 60 -21.40 8.28 6.17
N ILE A 61 -20.15 8.42 5.67
CA ILE A 61 -19.34 7.26 5.27
C ILE A 61 -19.05 6.35 6.46
N ALA A 62 -18.70 6.93 7.62
CA ALA A 62 -18.45 6.18 8.84
C ALA A 62 -19.71 5.44 9.33
N SER A 63 -20.85 6.12 9.35
CA SER A 63 -22.14 5.53 9.72
C SER A 63 -22.53 4.37 8.79
N VAL A 64 -22.39 4.54 7.47
CA VAL A 64 -22.68 3.49 6.49
C VAL A 64 -21.78 2.28 6.68
N MET A 65 -20.47 2.47 6.87
CA MET A 65 -19.53 1.35 7.09
C MET A 65 -19.85 0.58 8.37
N GLN A 66 -20.23 1.25 9.46
CA GLN A 66 -20.64 0.60 10.70
C GLN A 66 -21.92 -0.21 10.52
N VAL A 67 -22.93 0.36 9.86
CA VAL A 67 -24.22 -0.32 9.61
C VAL A 67 -24.05 -1.53 8.69
N SER A 68 -23.19 -1.41 7.68
CA SER A 68 -22.88 -2.50 6.75
C SER A 68 -21.99 -3.59 7.37
N GLY A 69 -21.48 -3.39 8.58
CA GLY A 69 -20.68 -4.39 9.28
C GLY A 69 -19.30 -4.60 8.67
N VAL A 70 -18.69 -3.55 8.09
CA VAL A 70 -17.32 -3.61 7.57
C VAL A 70 -16.37 -3.97 8.72
N ASP A 71 -15.51 -4.97 8.48
CA ASP A 71 -14.56 -5.46 9.48
C ASP A 71 -13.61 -4.32 9.92
N PRO A 72 -13.36 -4.13 11.23
CA PRO A 72 -12.51 -3.04 11.73
C PRO A 72 -11.12 -2.99 11.10
N ARG A 73 -10.53 -4.15 10.76
CA ARG A 73 -9.22 -4.19 10.09
C ARG A 73 -9.30 -3.65 8.67
N VAL A 74 -10.40 -3.91 7.98
CA VAL A 74 -10.64 -3.35 6.64
C VAL A 74 -10.89 -1.85 6.74
N SER A 75 -11.63 -1.40 7.75
CA SER A 75 -11.84 0.04 8.02
C SER A 75 -10.53 0.81 8.24
N GLU A 76 -9.55 0.20 8.92
CA GLU A 76 -8.22 0.78 9.09
C GLU A 76 -7.50 1.01 7.75
N TYR A 77 -7.52 0.02 6.86
CA TYR A 77 -6.95 0.15 5.52
C TYR A 77 -7.69 1.19 4.67
N ILE A 78 -9.01 1.28 4.81
CA ILE A 78 -9.81 2.31 4.13
C ILE A 78 -9.42 3.70 4.63
N ALA A 79 -9.32 3.91 5.94
CA ALA A 79 -8.95 5.20 6.52
C ALA A 79 -7.54 5.63 6.07
N ARG A 80 -6.56 4.70 6.07
CA ARG A 80 -5.21 4.96 5.54
C ARG A 80 -5.20 5.26 4.05
N SER A 81 -5.99 4.53 3.26
CA SER A 81 -6.11 4.74 1.81
C SER A 81 -6.71 6.12 1.49
N LEU A 82 -7.73 6.55 2.25
CA LEU A 82 -8.33 7.88 2.09
C LEU A 82 -7.35 8.98 2.48
N LEU A 83 -6.58 8.78 3.56
CA LEU A 83 -5.53 9.73 3.94
C LEU A 83 -4.46 9.84 2.83
N LEU A 84 -3.92 8.73 2.33
CA LEU A 84 -2.95 8.77 1.22
C LEU A 84 -3.53 9.41 -0.04
N ALA A 85 -4.77 9.04 -0.41
CA ALA A 85 -5.46 9.65 -1.55
C ALA A 85 -5.59 11.16 -1.39
N SER A 86 -5.82 11.67 -0.17
CA SER A 86 -5.85 13.12 0.09
C SER A 86 -4.52 13.80 -0.26
N GLY A 87 -3.38 13.17 0.08
CA GLY A 87 -2.05 13.67 -0.27
C GLY A 87 -1.87 13.74 -1.79
N TYR A 88 -2.13 12.64 -2.48
CA TYR A 88 -2.03 12.58 -3.94
C TYR A 88 -2.96 13.56 -4.66
N LEU A 89 -4.19 13.75 -4.17
CA LEU A 89 -5.12 14.74 -4.72
C LEU A 89 -4.62 16.17 -4.51
N SER A 90 -4.00 16.46 -3.36
CA SER A 90 -3.37 17.76 -3.10
C SER A 90 -2.25 18.04 -4.09
N GLU A 91 -1.37 17.05 -4.32
CA GLU A 91 -0.30 17.13 -5.34
C GLU A 91 -0.85 17.32 -6.76
N ALA A 92 -2.01 16.72 -7.07
CA ALA A 92 -2.70 16.87 -8.34
C ALA A 92 -3.51 18.18 -8.48
N GLY A 93 -3.49 19.06 -7.47
CA GLY A 93 -4.22 20.33 -7.45
C GLY A 93 -5.73 20.23 -7.17
N GLU A 94 -6.22 19.05 -6.77
CA GLU A 94 -7.63 18.77 -6.46
C GLU A 94 -7.93 19.05 -4.98
N HIS A 95 -7.70 20.28 -4.53
CA HIS A 95 -7.67 20.62 -3.10
C HIS A 95 -8.99 20.40 -2.34
N GLU A 96 -10.14 20.67 -2.97
CA GLU A 96 -11.45 20.43 -2.32
C GLU A 96 -11.69 18.94 -2.10
N LEU A 97 -11.37 18.11 -3.09
CA LEU A 97 -11.50 16.67 -2.99
C LEU A 97 -10.49 16.09 -2.00
N SER A 98 -9.25 16.60 -2.02
CA SER A 98 -8.21 16.28 -1.04
C SER A 98 -8.70 16.50 0.40
N ALA A 99 -9.24 17.70 0.69
CA ALA A 99 -9.79 18.02 2.01
C ALA A 99 -10.91 17.06 2.42
N LEU A 100 -11.85 16.77 1.51
CA LEU A 100 -12.93 15.81 1.77
C LEU A 100 -12.39 14.42 2.12
N ARG A 101 -11.37 13.92 1.40
CA ARG A 101 -10.77 12.60 1.69
C ARG A 101 -10.07 12.56 3.03
N ALA A 102 -9.37 13.64 3.38
CA ALA A 102 -8.77 13.76 4.70
C ALA A 102 -9.85 13.73 5.80
N GLU A 103 -10.90 14.55 5.68
CA GLU A 103 -12.00 14.57 6.66
C GLU A 103 -12.70 13.20 6.79
N GLN A 104 -12.97 12.53 5.66
CA GLN A 104 -13.53 11.17 5.66
C GLN A 104 -12.61 10.16 6.36
N ALA A 105 -11.30 10.23 6.13
CA ALA A 105 -10.32 9.39 6.83
C ALA A 105 -10.35 9.62 8.34
N ARG A 106 -10.48 10.88 8.79
CA ARG A 106 -10.53 11.24 10.22
C ARG A 106 -11.83 10.77 10.86
N ALA A 107 -12.97 10.95 10.19
CA ALA A 107 -14.24 10.44 10.69
C ALA A 107 -14.24 8.92 10.86
N LEU A 108 -13.55 8.17 9.98
CA LEU A 108 -13.35 6.73 10.17
C LEU A 108 -12.43 6.42 11.34
N ALA A 109 -11.34 7.18 11.53
CA ALA A 109 -10.45 7.00 12.66
C ALA A 109 -11.19 7.21 13.99
N ASP A 110 -11.99 8.27 14.10
CA ASP A 110 -12.81 8.55 15.29
C ASP A 110 -13.86 7.45 15.52
N ALA A 111 -14.50 6.98 14.45
CA ALA A 111 -15.59 6.01 14.52
C ALA A 111 -15.13 4.58 14.88
N TYR A 112 -13.88 4.23 14.56
CA TYR A 112 -13.31 2.90 14.77
C TYR A 112 -12.15 2.89 15.79
N ASP A 113 -11.86 4.01 16.44
CA ASP A 113 -10.76 4.19 17.41
C ASP A 113 -9.39 3.81 16.81
N LEU A 114 -9.11 4.34 15.60
CA LEU A 114 -7.91 4.02 14.84
C LEU A 114 -6.81 5.04 15.12
N ASP A 115 -5.59 4.54 15.31
CA ASP A 115 -4.39 5.38 15.35
C ASP A 115 -3.96 5.72 13.92
N LEU A 116 -4.39 6.90 13.46
CA LEU A 116 -4.14 7.40 12.11
C LEU A 116 -3.24 8.64 12.21
N PRO A 117 -2.13 8.71 11.45
CA PRO A 117 -1.25 9.87 11.44
C PRO A 117 -1.99 11.15 11.06
N ASP A 118 -1.48 12.30 11.54
CA ASP A 118 -2.12 13.61 11.35
C ASP A 118 -2.05 14.07 9.89
N THR A 119 -1.02 13.63 9.15
CA THR A 119 -0.77 14.05 7.76
C THR A 119 -0.57 12.86 6.82
N PRO A 120 -0.89 13.01 5.52
CA PRO A 120 -0.59 11.99 4.53
C PRO A 120 0.91 11.74 4.35
N GLU A 121 1.75 12.76 4.54
CA GLU A 121 3.20 12.64 4.47
C GLU A 121 3.76 11.77 5.60
N GLU A 122 3.27 11.93 6.83
CA GLU A 122 3.64 11.06 7.95
C GLU A 122 3.23 9.61 7.69
N LEU A 123 2.04 9.39 7.14
CA LEU A 123 1.60 8.04 6.78
C LEU A 123 2.48 7.43 5.68
N ALA A 124 2.85 8.20 4.66
CA ALA A 124 3.75 7.74 3.60
C ALA A 124 5.12 7.33 4.17
N LEU A 125 5.69 8.13 5.08
CA LEU A 125 6.94 7.80 5.75
C LEU A 125 6.86 6.49 6.55
N LEU A 126 5.79 6.29 7.31
CA LEU A 126 5.59 5.05 8.07
C LEU A 126 5.50 3.82 7.16
N LEU A 127 4.91 3.96 5.97
CA LEU A 127 4.81 2.87 5.00
C LEU A 127 6.18 2.58 4.36
N ASP A 128 6.94 3.61 4.00
CA ASP A 128 8.30 3.45 3.47
C ASP A 128 9.23 2.79 4.51
N GLU A 129 9.12 3.17 5.78
CA GLU A 129 9.86 2.55 6.89
C GLU A 129 9.49 1.07 7.06
N ALA A 130 8.19 0.74 7.06
CA ALA A 130 7.72 -0.63 7.17
C ALA A 130 8.19 -1.51 6.00
N ASP A 131 8.17 -0.99 4.78
CA ASP A 131 8.67 -1.70 3.60
C ASP A 131 10.19 -1.94 3.67
N ALA A 132 10.95 -0.98 4.19
CA ALA A 132 12.40 -1.11 4.38
C ALA A 132 12.75 -2.16 5.45
N GLU A 133 12.01 -2.22 6.56
CA GLU A 133 12.17 -3.23 7.60
C GLU A 133 11.92 -4.64 7.05
N LEU A 134 10.82 -4.83 6.30
CA LEU A 134 10.50 -6.10 5.67
C LEU A 134 11.59 -6.55 4.68
N ALA A 135 12.16 -5.63 3.91
CA ALA A 135 13.26 -5.92 3.00
C ALA A 135 14.52 -6.37 3.76
N GLN A 136 14.85 -5.73 4.88
CA GLN A 136 15.99 -6.09 5.73
C GLN A 136 15.80 -7.47 6.39
N GLU A 137 14.59 -7.79 6.84
CA GLU A 137 14.27 -9.11 7.39
C GLU A 137 14.39 -10.22 6.33
N ALA A 138 13.94 -9.95 5.11
CA ALA A 138 14.05 -10.91 4.00
C ALA A 138 15.50 -11.18 3.61
N ASP A 139 16.34 -10.14 3.53
CA ASP A 139 17.78 -10.24 3.25
C ASP A 139 18.50 -11.04 4.34
N SER A 140 18.24 -10.68 5.61
CA SER A 140 18.78 -11.40 6.77
C SER A 140 18.37 -12.88 6.78
N THR A 141 17.13 -13.18 6.37
CA THR A 141 16.64 -14.57 6.29
C THR A 141 17.31 -15.34 5.15
N MET A 142 17.54 -14.71 3.99
CA MET A 142 18.30 -15.32 2.88
C MET A 142 19.75 -15.60 3.26
N ASP A 143 20.40 -14.69 3.99
CA ASP A 143 21.76 -14.87 4.51
C ASP A 143 21.84 -16.05 5.48
N VAL A 144 20.91 -16.15 6.43
CA VAL A 144 20.84 -17.27 7.39
C VAL A 144 20.59 -18.62 6.70
N LEU A 145 19.81 -18.63 5.62
CA LEU A 145 19.54 -19.84 4.83
C LEU A 145 20.66 -20.17 3.83
N GLY A 146 21.75 -19.39 3.79
CA GLY A 146 22.91 -19.66 2.94
C GLY A 146 22.67 -19.39 1.45
N TYR A 147 21.69 -18.55 1.11
CA TYR A 147 21.43 -18.08 -0.25
C TYR A 147 22.14 -16.74 -0.56
N GLY A 148 22.86 -16.16 0.41
CA GLY A 148 23.71 -14.98 0.21
C GLY A 148 24.76 -15.19 -0.86
N THR A 149 24.84 -14.26 -1.80
CA THR A 149 25.67 -14.33 -3.01
C THR A 149 27.17 -14.30 -2.72
N GLU A 150 27.83 -15.45 -2.73
CA GLU A 150 29.19 -15.57 -3.27
C GLU A 150 29.30 -16.84 -4.13
N PRO A 151 29.40 -16.72 -5.47
CA PRO A 151 29.81 -17.86 -6.28
C PRO A 151 31.27 -18.17 -5.94
N ILE A 152 31.51 -19.31 -5.28
CA ILE A 152 32.84 -19.90 -5.18
C ILE A 152 33.21 -20.33 -6.60
N ILE A 153 33.86 -19.46 -7.37
CA ILE A 153 34.48 -19.83 -8.65
C ILE A 153 35.76 -20.57 -8.30
N PRO A 154 35.87 -21.90 -8.48
CA PRO A 154 37.16 -22.55 -8.36
C PRO A 154 38.06 -21.99 -9.47
N SER A 155 39.18 -21.40 -9.05
CA SER A 155 40.21 -20.85 -9.93
C SER A 155 40.85 -21.99 -10.74
N ALA A 156 40.18 -22.43 -11.79
CA ALA A 156 40.74 -23.35 -12.77
C ALA A 156 41.71 -22.57 -13.65
N VAL A 157 42.99 -22.88 -13.45
CA VAL A 157 44.16 -22.39 -14.16
C VAL A 157 43.94 -22.49 -15.68
N ILE A 158 44.06 -21.36 -16.37
CA ILE A 158 44.22 -21.33 -17.82
C ILE A 158 45.65 -21.79 -18.11
N GLU A 159 45.85 -23.09 -18.36
CA GLU A 159 47.02 -23.56 -19.09
C GLU A 159 46.60 -23.83 -20.53
N THR A 160 46.90 -22.86 -21.39
CA THR A 160 46.99 -23.11 -22.83
C THR A 160 48.42 -23.51 -23.13
N PRO A 161 48.71 -24.68 -23.71
CA PRO A 161 49.90 -24.84 -24.52
C PRO A 161 49.54 -24.46 -25.95
N LEU A 162 50.27 -23.45 -26.43
CA LEU A 162 50.56 -23.26 -27.85
C LEU A 162 51.04 -24.59 -28.45
N ASP A 163 50.34 -25.13 -29.43
CA ASP A 163 50.96 -26.00 -30.42
C ASP A 163 51.02 -25.28 -31.76
N ALA A 164 52.27 -24.97 -32.11
CA ALA A 164 52.70 -24.51 -33.41
C ALA A 164 52.97 -25.72 -34.33
N ASP A 165 52.73 -25.52 -35.63
CA ASP A 165 53.14 -26.36 -36.77
C ASP A 165 52.57 -27.80 -36.87
N ARG A 166 51.63 -28.01 -37.81
CA ARG A 166 51.94 -28.44 -39.20
C ARG A 166 50.73 -28.47 -40.13
#